data_AF-A0A1G6XZ39-F1
#
_entry.id   AF-A0A1G6XZ39-F1
#
_cell.length_a   1.000
_cell.length_b   1.000
_cell.length_c   1.000
_cell.angle_alpha   90.00
_cell.angle_beta   90.00
_cell.angle_gamma   90.00
#
_symmetry.space_group_name_H-M   'P 1'
#
loop_
_entity.id
_entity.type
_entity.pdbx_description
1 polymer ?
#
loop_
_entity_poly.entity_id
_entity_poly.type
_entity_poly.pdbx_seq_one_letter_code
_entity_poly.pdbx_strand_id
1 'polypeptide(L)'
;MPMNPNLQFARCAALAFGLSATLAAGAQTLPAGCDELPASTYPIRYDVSFEADIRPLLESEEQRCTVCHGSSGNLSLSFANARSNLLGAQERGVASAGDASANPILRVRPREPLASSLFLKLNCATPPFGGRMPLGLSPSPELQALVHDWIASGALMPDSPGGVRLFIGGFESIRRPSP
;
A
#
# COMPACT_ATOMS: atom_id res chain seq x y z
N MET A 1 -66.30 36.46 -30.84
CA MET A 1 -65.87 35.18 -30.24
C MET A 1 -65.00 34.45 -31.25
N PRO A 2 -63.91 33.79 -30.86
CA PRO A 2 -62.65 34.40 -30.44
C PRO A 2 -61.45 33.98 -31.32
N MET A 3 -60.35 34.70 -31.11
CA MET A 3 -58.97 34.48 -31.53
C MET A 3 -58.43 33.07 -31.15
N ASN A 4 -57.48 32.51 -31.91
CA ASN A 4 -56.08 32.44 -31.42
C ASN A 4 -55.08 31.89 -32.48
N PRO A 5 -54.01 32.65 -32.79
CA PRO A 5 -52.80 32.16 -33.43
C PRO A 5 -51.74 31.81 -32.38
N ASN A 6 -50.89 30.80 -32.61
CA ASN A 6 -49.63 30.68 -31.87
C ASN A 6 -48.54 30.05 -32.75
N LEU A 7 -47.65 30.93 -33.25
CA LEU A 7 -46.23 30.63 -33.41
C LEU A 7 -45.66 30.23 -32.05
N GLN A 8 -44.73 29.28 -32.02
CA GLN A 8 -43.52 29.41 -31.18
C GLN A 8 -42.44 28.43 -31.65
N PHE A 9 -41.40 29.01 -32.26
CA PHE A 9 -40.13 28.36 -32.51
C PHE A 9 -39.47 28.00 -31.17
N ALA A 10 -39.14 26.72 -31.02
CA ALA A 10 -38.52 26.17 -29.83
C ALA A 10 -37.15 26.81 -29.56
N ARG A 11 -36.98 27.33 -28.35
CA ARG A 11 -35.69 27.77 -27.81
C ARG A 11 -34.86 26.53 -27.44
N CYS A 12 -33.73 26.32 -28.12
CA CYS A 12 -32.69 25.41 -27.65
C CYS A 12 -32.01 26.00 -26.40
N ALA A 13 -32.42 25.55 -25.22
CA ALA A 13 -31.70 25.79 -23.98
C ALA A 13 -30.55 24.78 -23.87
N ALA A 14 -29.32 25.26 -24.06
CA ALA A 14 -28.12 24.47 -23.77
C ALA A 14 -27.94 24.37 -22.24
N LEU A 15 -28.28 23.20 -21.67
CA LEU A 15 -27.95 22.85 -20.30
C LEU A 15 -26.48 22.40 -20.25
N ALA A 16 -25.59 23.33 -19.89
CA ALA A 16 -24.22 23.00 -19.50
C ALA A 16 -24.25 22.34 -18.12
N PHE A 17 -24.31 21.01 -18.07
CA PHE A 17 -24.01 20.25 -16.86
C PHE A 17 -22.50 20.24 -16.64
N GLY A 18 -22.02 21.17 -15.81
CA GLY A 18 -20.67 21.12 -15.26
C GLY A 18 -20.53 19.91 -14.34
N LEU A 19 -19.94 18.83 -14.87
CA LEU A 19 -19.59 17.66 -14.07
C LEU A 19 -18.24 17.92 -13.39
N SER A 20 -18.27 18.61 -12.24
CA SER A 20 -17.11 18.69 -11.36
C SER A 20 -16.89 17.32 -10.72
N ALA A 21 -16.04 16.50 -11.35
CA ALA A 21 -15.53 15.27 -10.75
C ALA A 21 -14.54 15.64 -9.64
N THR A 22 -15.01 15.69 -8.40
CA THR A 22 -14.14 15.70 -7.23
C THR A 22 -13.43 14.35 -7.13
N LEU A 23 -12.14 14.30 -7.45
CA LEU A 23 -11.29 13.17 -7.06
C LEU A 23 -11.12 13.20 -5.53
N ALA A 24 -11.99 12.50 -4.82
CA ALA A 24 -11.71 12.14 -3.43
C ALA A 24 -10.63 11.05 -3.46
N ALA A 25 -9.40 11.40 -3.07
CA ALA A 25 -8.40 10.41 -2.69
C ALA A 25 -8.98 9.63 -1.50
N GLY A 26 -9.45 8.40 -1.75
CA GLY A 26 -10.12 7.60 -0.74
C GLY A 26 -9.14 7.23 0.37
N ALA A 27 -9.26 7.88 1.52
CA ALA A 27 -8.70 7.37 2.76
C ALA A 27 -9.40 6.05 3.05
N GLN A 28 -8.71 4.93 2.87
CA GLN A 28 -9.24 3.63 3.24
C GLN A 28 -9.25 3.57 4.77
N THR A 29 -10.44 3.46 5.37
CA THR A 29 -10.57 3.25 6.82
C THR A 29 -9.93 1.92 7.18
N LEU A 30 -9.05 1.95 8.17
CA LEU A 30 -8.40 0.75 8.69
C LEU A 30 -9.47 -0.20 9.27
N PRO A 31 -9.36 -1.53 9.05
CA PRO A 31 -10.29 -2.47 9.66
C PRO A 31 -10.26 -2.40 11.20
N ALA A 32 -11.40 -2.63 11.84
CA ALA A 32 -11.49 -2.70 13.29
C ALA A 32 -10.53 -3.78 13.84
N GLY A 33 -9.83 -3.46 14.94
CA GLY A 33 -8.88 -4.37 15.57
C GLY A 33 -7.49 -4.36 14.94
N CYS A 34 -7.19 -3.40 14.05
CA CYS A 34 -5.84 -3.11 13.61
C CYS A 34 -5.28 -1.87 14.31
N ASP A 35 -3.97 -1.87 14.55
CA ASP A 35 -3.26 -0.78 15.22
C ASP A 35 -3.31 0.50 14.37
N GLU A 36 -3.70 1.61 15.00
CA GLU A 36 -3.62 2.93 14.41
C GLU A 36 -2.32 3.60 14.85
N LEU A 37 -1.44 3.90 13.89
CA LEU A 37 -0.21 4.63 14.15
C LEU A 37 -0.42 6.12 13.89
N PRO A 38 -0.13 7.01 14.86
CA PRO A 38 -0.34 8.43 14.66
C PRO A 38 0.72 9.00 13.72
N ALA A 39 0.27 9.66 12.66
CA ALA A 39 1.14 10.32 11.67
C ALA A 39 2.05 11.41 12.27
N SER A 40 1.72 11.93 13.46
CA SER A 40 2.57 12.86 14.20
C SER A 40 3.87 12.21 14.71
N THR A 41 3.84 10.90 14.94
CA THR A 41 4.98 10.12 15.47
C THR A 41 5.65 9.33 14.36
N TYR A 42 4.86 8.75 13.45
CA TYR A 42 5.34 7.98 12.30
C TYR A 42 4.88 8.66 11.01
N PRO A 43 5.60 9.70 10.54
CA PRO A 43 5.23 10.39 9.31
C PRO A 43 5.40 9.47 8.10
N ILE A 44 4.51 9.64 7.11
CA ILE A 44 4.54 8.85 5.87
C ILE A 44 5.87 9.06 5.14
N ARG A 45 6.52 7.95 4.79
CA ARG A 45 7.75 7.91 3.98
C ARG A 45 7.44 7.38 2.58
N TYR A 46 7.89 8.10 1.55
CA TYR A 46 7.73 7.68 0.15
C TYR A 46 8.99 7.06 -0.45
N ASP A 47 10.06 6.98 0.35
CA ASP A 47 11.39 6.54 -0.04
C ASP A 47 11.81 5.23 0.66
N VAL A 48 10.86 4.51 1.24
CA VAL A 48 11.13 3.29 2.01
C VAL A 48 11.80 2.23 1.13
N SER A 49 13.02 1.86 1.50
CA SER A 49 13.78 0.78 0.90
C SER A 49 13.59 -0.50 1.73
N PHE A 50 13.11 -1.56 1.10
CA PHE A 50 12.99 -2.85 1.78
C PHE A 50 14.33 -3.29 2.39
N GLU A 51 15.41 -3.14 1.63
CA GLU A 51 16.72 -3.68 1.98
C GLU A 51 17.43 -2.89 3.09
N ALA A 52 17.16 -1.59 3.17
CA ALA A 52 17.79 -0.69 4.13
C ALA A 52 16.93 -0.41 5.36
N ASP A 53 15.61 -0.29 5.19
CA ASP A 53 14.69 0.10 6.27
C ASP A 53 13.96 -1.12 6.89
N ILE A 54 13.46 -2.05 6.07
CA ILE A 54 12.59 -3.15 6.56
C ILE A 54 13.39 -4.40 6.95
N ARG A 55 14.32 -4.84 6.10
CA ARG A 55 15.08 -6.08 6.32
C ARG A 55 15.80 -6.12 7.67
N PRO A 56 16.51 -5.05 8.12
CA PRO A 56 17.15 -5.07 9.44
C PRO A 56 16.17 -5.29 10.59
N LEU A 57 14.93 -4.80 10.47
CA LEU A 57 13.90 -5.00 11.49
C LEU A 57 13.35 -6.43 11.47
N LEU A 58 13.18 -7.04 10.29
CA LEU A 58 12.79 -8.46 10.17
C LEU A 58 13.85 -9.41 10.76
N GLU A 59 15.13 -9.04 10.63
CA GLU A 59 16.27 -9.80 11.14
C GLU A 59 16.64 -9.46 12.59
N SER A 60 15.99 -8.46 13.19
CA SER A 60 16.30 -8.01 14.54
C SER A 60 15.95 -9.06 15.60
N GLU A 61 16.77 -9.11 16.66
CA GLU A 61 16.49 -9.92 17.85
C GLU A 61 15.26 -9.43 18.64
N GLU A 62 14.77 -8.22 18.37
CA GLU A 62 13.55 -7.70 18.96
C GLU A 62 12.31 -8.31 18.30
N GLN A 63 12.30 -8.39 16.96
CA GLN A 63 11.15 -8.91 16.22
C GLN A 63 11.22 -10.42 15.99
N ARG A 64 12.43 -11.00 15.97
CA ARG A 64 12.69 -12.46 15.87
C ARG A 64 11.96 -13.15 14.72
N CYS A 65 11.63 -12.44 13.63
CA CYS A 65 10.84 -13.01 12.54
C CYS A 65 11.55 -14.21 11.92
N THR A 66 12.88 -14.15 11.79
CA THR A 66 13.73 -15.21 11.23
C THR A 66 13.79 -16.48 12.08
N VAL A 67 13.39 -16.46 13.35
CA VAL A 67 13.31 -17.70 14.17
C VAL A 67 12.27 -18.66 13.60
N CYS A 68 11.12 -18.14 13.17
CA CYS A 68 10.06 -18.94 12.55
C CYS A 68 10.04 -18.85 11.02
N HIS A 69 10.72 -17.85 10.45
CA HIS A 69 10.79 -17.61 9.01
C HIS A 69 12.21 -17.67 8.47
N GLY A 70 13.14 -18.39 9.11
CA GLY A 70 14.50 -18.60 8.58
C GLY A 70 14.51 -19.73 7.55
N SER A 71 14.02 -20.89 7.98
CA SER A 71 13.91 -22.14 7.20
C SER A 71 12.58 -22.87 7.41
N SER A 72 11.67 -22.29 8.19
CA SER A 72 10.38 -22.87 8.58
C SER A 72 9.23 -21.88 8.27
N GLY A 73 7.99 -22.24 8.64
CA GLY A 73 6.85 -21.32 8.52
C GLY A 73 6.34 -21.05 7.10
N ASN A 74 6.70 -21.89 6.13
CA ASN A 74 6.28 -21.79 4.71
C ASN A 74 6.59 -20.44 4.03
N LEU A 75 7.53 -19.67 4.59
CA LEU A 75 8.05 -18.42 4.07
C LEU A 75 9.42 -18.18 4.69
N SER A 76 10.47 -18.04 3.87
CA SER A 76 11.78 -17.61 4.34
C SER A 76 11.92 -16.09 4.21
N LEU A 77 12.22 -15.43 5.32
CA LEU A 77 12.60 -14.03 5.44
C LEU A 77 14.11 -13.88 5.69
N SER A 78 14.91 -14.89 5.32
CA SER A 78 16.37 -14.81 5.39
C SER A 78 16.96 -13.83 4.36
N PHE A 79 18.12 -13.28 4.70
CA PHE A 79 18.83 -12.17 4.03
C PHE A 79 18.78 -12.14 2.50
N ALA A 80 19.01 -13.29 1.84
CA ALA A 80 19.19 -13.31 0.39
C ALA A 80 17.89 -13.13 -0.41
N ASN A 81 16.74 -13.55 0.14
CA ASN A 81 15.51 -13.73 -0.65
C ASN A 81 14.24 -13.24 0.06
N ALA A 82 14.33 -12.54 1.19
CA ALA A 82 13.14 -12.11 1.94
C ALA A 82 12.14 -11.33 1.06
N ARG A 83 12.63 -10.31 0.32
CA ARG A 83 11.81 -9.50 -0.59
C ARG A 83 11.19 -10.32 -1.72
N SER A 84 12.01 -11.12 -2.41
CA SER A 84 11.57 -11.96 -3.53
C SER A 84 10.60 -13.05 -3.08
N ASN A 85 10.72 -13.55 -1.86
CA ASN A 85 9.75 -14.49 -1.29
C ASN A 85 8.41 -13.83 -0.94
N LEU A 86 8.40 -12.54 -0.61
CA LEU A 86 7.16 -11.78 -0.36
C LEU A 86 6.44 -11.41 -1.68
N LEU A 87 7.19 -11.01 -2.70
CA LEU A 87 6.65 -10.45 -3.94
C LEU A 87 6.62 -11.41 -5.13
N GLY A 88 7.43 -12.48 -5.10
CA GLY A 88 7.67 -13.37 -6.23
C GLY A 88 8.60 -12.76 -7.28
N ALA A 89 9.03 -13.61 -8.22
CA ALA A 89 9.98 -13.23 -9.27
C ALA A 89 9.47 -12.12 -10.21
N GLN A 90 8.15 -11.96 -10.33
CA GLN A 90 7.54 -10.93 -11.17
C GLN A 90 7.19 -9.64 -10.40
N GLU A 91 7.49 -9.58 -9.10
CA GLU A 91 7.18 -8.44 -8.23
C GLU A 91 5.69 -8.05 -8.16
N ARG A 92 4.78 -9.01 -8.41
CA ARG A 92 3.32 -8.80 -8.44
C ARG A 92 2.59 -9.33 -7.20
N GLY A 93 3.34 -9.92 -6.28
CA GLY A 93 2.81 -10.65 -5.13
C GLY A 93 2.73 -12.16 -5.38
N VAL A 94 2.83 -12.91 -4.28
CA VAL A 94 2.68 -14.37 -4.25
C VAL A 94 1.60 -14.73 -3.24
N ALA A 95 0.80 -15.74 -3.56
CA ALA A 95 -0.25 -16.25 -2.67
C ALA A 95 0.32 -16.65 -1.29
N SER A 96 -0.42 -16.34 -0.24
CA SER A 96 -0.05 -16.72 1.13
C SER A 96 -0.33 -18.21 1.36
N ALA A 97 0.72 -19.03 1.51
CA ALA A 97 0.59 -20.48 1.69
C ALA A 97 -0.24 -20.93 2.92
N GLY A 98 -0.52 -20.04 3.88
CA GLY A 98 -1.36 -20.31 5.05
C GLY A 98 -2.85 -19.97 4.87
N ASP A 99 -3.23 -19.38 3.73
CA ASP A 99 -4.60 -19.09 3.38
C ASP A 99 -5.13 -20.20 2.46
N ALA A 100 -6.03 -21.02 2.99
CA ALA A 100 -6.61 -22.17 2.31
C ALA A 100 -7.86 -21.84 1.49
N SER A 101 -8.20 -20.55 1.33
CA SER A 101 -9.34 -20.14 0.52
C SER A 101 -9.11 -20.38 -0.98
N ALA A 102 -10.19 -20.39 -1.77
CA ALA A 102 -10.11 -20.53 -3.22
C ALA A 102 -9.40 -19.34 -3.91
N ASN A 103 -9.34 -18.18 -3.24
CA ASN A 103 -8.65 -16.98 -3.71
C ASN A 103 -7.73 -16.44 -2.59
N PRO A 104 -6.56 -17.06 -2.38
CA PRO A 104 -5.68 -16.69 -1.29
C PRO A 104 -5.20 -15.24 -1.38
N ILE A 105 -5.18 -14.55 -0.25
CA ILE A 105 -4.58 -13.21 -0.17
C ILE A 105 -3.08 -13.27 -0.47
N LEU A 106 -2.57 -12.25 -1.15
CA LEU A 106 -1.14 -12.14 -1.46
C LEU A 106 -0.34 -11.77 -0.21
N ARG A 107 0.89 -12.28 -0.12
CA ARG A 107 1.88 -11.90 0.91
C ARG A 107 2.08 -10.39 0.94
N VAL A 108 2.34 -9.84 -0.24
CA VAL A 108 2.35 -8.41 -0.53
C VAL A 108 1.60 -8.18 -1.83
N ARG A 109 0.64 -7.26 -1.80
CA ARG A 109 -0.08 -6.75 -2.96
C ARG A 109 0.34 -5.29 -3.16
N PRO A 110 1.18 -4.99 -4.17
CA PRO A 110 1.63 -3.63 -4.45
C PRO A 110 0.48 -2.61 -4.45
N ARG A 111 0.71 -1.46 -3.81
CA ARG A 111 -0.23 -0.33 -3.66
C ARG A 111 -1.45 -0.59 -2.77
N GLU A 112 -1.59 -1.79 -2.20
CA GLU A 112 -2.78 -2.16 -1.42
C GLU A 112 -2.37 -2.81 -0.07
N PRO A 113 -1.98 -2.01 0.93
CA PRO A 113 -1.60 -2.52 2.25
C PRO A 113 -2.68 -3.38 2.91
N LEU A 114 -3.94 -2.94 2.87
CA LEU A 114 -5.06 -3.67 3.47
C LEU A 114 -5.39 -4.99 2.77
N ALA A 115 -4.88 -5.20 1.54
CA ALA A 115 -5.00 -6.44 0.79
C ALA A 115 -3.70 -7.27 0.81
N SER A 116 -2.78 -6.97 1.72
CA SER A 116 -1.48 -7.63 1.87
C SER A 116 -1.40 -8.36 3.22
N SER A 117 -1.15 -9.66 3.19
CA SER A 117 -1.11 -10.45 4.43
C SER A 117 0.04 -10.07 5.36
N LEU A 118 1.17 -9.58 4.82
CA LEU A 118 2.27 -9.05 5.64
C LEU A 118 1.80 -7.89 6.52
N PHE A 119 1.13 -6.89 5.94
CA PHE A 119 0.60 -5.76 6.70
C PHE A 119 -0.45 -6.22 7.71
N LEU A 120 -1.43 -7.02 7.29
CA LEU A 120 -2.49 -7.48 8.19
C LEU A 120 -1.94 -8.30 9.36
N LYS A 121 -0.89 -9.11 9.15
CA LYS A 121 -0.28 -9.91 10.21
C LYS A 121 0.52 -9.07 11.20
N LEU A 122 1.13 -7.97 10.78
CA LEU A 122 1.83 -7.06 11.69
C LEU A 122 0.83 -6.13 12.41
N ASN A 123 -0.19 -5.66 11.68
CA ASN A 123 -1.00 -4.55 12.14
C ASN A 123 -2.29 -4.97 12.84
N CYS A 124 -2.83 -6.17 12.59
CA CYS A 124 -4.15 -6.55 13.08
C CYS A 124 -4.10 -7.62 14.18
N ALA A 125 -4.89 -7.42 15.24
CA ALA A 125 -5.04 -8.37 16.35
C ALA A 125 -5.55 -9.74 15.87
N THR A 126 -6.46 -9.74 14.90
CA THR A 126 -7.03 -10.94 14.28
C THR A 126 -6.87 -10.85 12.75
N PRO A 127 -5.73 -11.29 12.19
CA PRO A 127 -5.55 -11.34 10.74
C PRO A 127 -6.46 -12.42 10.11
N PRO A 128 -6.70 -12.36 8.79
CA PRO A 128 -7.66 -13.24 8.11
C PRO A 128 -7.34 -14.74 8.18
N PHE A 129 -6.08 -15.10 8.44
CA PHE A 129 -5.65 -16.48 8.64
C PHE A 129 -4.41 -16.53 9.56
N GLY A 130 -4.27 -17.63 10.30
CA GLY A 130 -3.21 -17.78 11.31
C GLY A 130 -3.32 -16.73 12.42
N GLY A 131 -2.17 -16.38 13.03
CA GLY A 131 -2.09 -15.36 14.08
C GLY A 131 -1.36 -14.08 13.63
N ARG A 132 -1.46 -13.07 14.50
CA ARG A 132 -0.65 -11.84 14.45
C ARG A 132 0.84 -12.19 14.61
N MET A 133 1.68 -11.41 13.93
CA MET A 133 3.14 -11.54 13.93
C MET A 133 3.79 -10.27 14.50
N PRO A 134 4.95 -10.40 15.17
CA PRO A 134 5.64 -11.66 15.48
C PRO A 134 4.90 -12.49 16.54
N LEU A 135 5.01 -13.82 16.45
CA LEU A 135 4.22 -14.71 17.30
C LEU A 135 4.61 -14.55 18.78
N GLY A 136 3.63 -14.20 19.61
CA GLY A 136 3.83 -14.00 21.06
C GLY A 136 4.55 -12.70 21.42
N LEU A 137 4.80 -11.81 20.45
CA LEU A 137 5.43 -10.51 20.64
C LEU A 137 4.55 -9.39 20.06
N SER A 138 4.87 -8.15 20.40
CA SER A 138 4.27 -6.99 19.74
C SER A 138 5.14 -6.55 18.56
N PRO A 139 4.57 -6.34 17.38
CA PRO A 139 5.32 -5.81 16.24
C PRO A 139 5.75 -4.38 16.52
N SER A 140 6.99 -4.06 16.15
CA SER A 140 7.52 -2.69 16.26
C SER A 140 6.64 -1.71 15.46
N PRO A 141 6.21 -0.57 16.05
CA PRO A 141 5.50 0.47 15.32
C PRO A 141 6.27 0.98 14.09
N GLU A 142 7.59 1.05 14.18
CA GLU A 142 8.44 1.43 13.05
C GLU A 142 8.34 0.41 11.91
N LEU A 143 8.40 -0.89 12.23
CA LEU A 143 8.23 -1.94 11.23
C LEU A 143 6.84 -1.87 10.58
N GLN A 144 5.79 -1.65 11.37
CA GLN A 144 4.43 -1.50 10.87
C GLN A 144 4.30 -0.32 9.90
N ALA A 145 4.83 0.85 10.27
CA ALA A 145 4.80 2.06 9.44
C ALA A 145 5.59 1.88 8.13
N LEU A 146 6.83 1.39 8.21
CA LEU A 146 7.66 1.16 7.03
C LEU A 146 7.06 0.13 6.08
N VAL A 147 6.50 -0.97 6.60
CA VAL A 147 5.82 -1.98 5.77
C VAL A 147 4.58 -1.38 5.09
N HIS A 148 3.77 -0.60 5.81
CA HIS A 148 2.62 0.07 5.21
C HIS A 148 3.06 0.94 4.03
N ASP A 149 4.03 1.83 4.27
CA ASP A 149 4.49 2.83 3.30
C ASP A 149 5.20 2.21 2.10
N TRP A 150 6.01 1.17 2.36
CA TRP A 150 6.62 0.38 1.30
C TRP A 150 5.56 -0.29 0.41
N ILE A 151 4.53 -0.92 0.99
CA ILE A 151 3.46 -1.53 0.18
C ILE A 151 2.66 -0.45 -0.57
N ALA A 152 2.29 0.64 0.10
CA ALA A 152 1.52 1.74 -0.47
C ALA A 152 2.23 2.40 -1.66
N SER A 153 3.55 2.56 -1.57
CA SER A 153 4.39 3.07 -2.67
C SER A 153 4.57 2.08 -3.82
N GLY A 154 4.09 0.84 -3.67
CA GLY A 154 4.09 -0.19 -4.71
C GLY A 154 5.05 -1.34 -4.45
N ALA A 155 5.69 -1.39 -3.27
CA ALA A 155 6.69 -2.38 -2.91
C ALA A 155 7.90 -2.45 -3.88
N LEU A 156 8.14 -1.33 -4.56
CA LEU A 156 9.12 -1.18 -5.61
C LEU A 156 10.52 -1.04 -5.01
N MET A 157 11.56 -1.43 -5.76
CA MET A 157 12.89 -0.91 -5.46
C MET A 157 12.95 0.56 -5.91
N PRO A 158 13.77 1.41 -5.27
CA PRO A 158 14.11 2.73 -5.79
C PRO A 158 14.64 2.74 -7.24
N ASP A 159 15.04 1.58 -7.78
CA ASP A 159 15.63 1.36 -9.10
C ASP A 159 14.96 0.25 -9.95
N SER A 160 13.81 -0.31 -9.53
CA SER A 160 13.11 -1.36 -10.32
C SER A 160 12.38 -0.74 -11.53
N PRO A 161 12.24 -1.43 -12.69
CA PRO A 161 11.42 -0.96 -13.80
C PRO A 161 9.95 -0.80 -13.35
N GLY A 162 9.46 0.44 -13.31
CA GLY A 162 8.14 0.77 -12.72
C GLY A 162 8.22 1.37 -11.31
N GLY A 163 9.41 1.36 -10.69
CA GLY A 163 9.90 2.24 -9.64
C GLY A 163 9.98 3.68 -10.14
N VAL A 164 8.83 4.26 -10.47
CA VAL A 164 8.76 5.71 -10.70
C VAL A 164 9.15 6.30 -9.35
N ARG A 165 10.33 6.93 -9.24
CA ARG A 165 10.56 7.96 -8.21
C ARG A 165 9.26 8.76 -8.18
N LEU A 166 8.52 8.74 -7.07
CA LEU A 166 7.28 9.50 -6.95
C LEU A 166 7.65 10.98 -7.13
N PHE A 167 7.67 11.43 -8.38
CA PHE A 167 7.87 12.81 -8.77
C PHE A 167 6.54 13.50 -8.45
N ILE A 168 6.35 13.82 -7.17
CA ILE A 168 5.20 14.59 -6.67
C ILE A 168 5.38 16.09 -6.98
N GLY A 169 6.56 16.52 -7.45
CA GLY A 169 6.84 17.88 -7.89
C GLY A 169 7.29 17.93 -9.36
N GLY A 170 6.75 18.89 -10.12
CA GLY A 170 7.17 19.14 -11.50
C GLY A 170 8.63 19.61 -11.60
N PHE A 171 9.27 19.36 -12.76
CA PHE A 171 10.67 19.69 -13.08
C PHE A 171 11.04 21.18 -13.07
N GLU A 172 10.19 22.05 -12.52
CA GLU A 172 10.31 23.51 -12.62
C GLU A 172 11.45 24.08 -11.77
N SER A 173 11.96 23.34 -10.78
CA SER A 173 13.09 23.76 -9.94
C SER A 173 14.49 23.36 -10.45
N ILE A 174 14.59 22.64 -11.58
CA ILE A 174 15.88 22.19 -12.16
C ILE A 174 16.42 23.17 -13.22
N ARG A 175 15.91 24.41 -13.30
CA ARG A 175 16.66 25.45 -14.00
C ARG A 175 17.78 25.95 -13.08
N ARG A 176 19.01 25.49 -13.32
CA ARG A 176 20.20 26.24 -12.87
C ARG A 176 20.02 27.68 -13.35
N PRO A 177 20.16 28.72 -12.51
CA PRO A 177 20.35 30.05 -13.03
C PRO A 177 21.56 30.01 -13.97
N SER A 178 21.35 30.43 -15.21
CA SER A 178 22.44 30.62 -16.18
C SER A 178 23.46 31.63 -15.60
N PRO A 179 24.75 31.46 -15.91
CA PRO A 179 25.83 32.29 -15.36
C PRO A 179 25.65 33.79 -15.63
#